data_AF-A0A661ZZ71-F1
#
_entry.id   AF-A0A661ZZ71-F1
#
_cell.length_a   1.000
_cell.length_b   1.000
_cell.length_c   1.000
_cell.angle_alpha   90.00
_cell.angle_beta   90.00
_cell.angle_gamma   90.00
#
_symmetry.space_group_name_H-M   'P 1'
#
loop_
_entity.id
_entity.type
_entity.pdbx_description
1 polymer ?
#
loop_
_entity_poly.entity_id
_entity_poly.type
_entity_poly.pdbx_seq_one_letter_code
_entity_poly.pdbx_strand_id
1 'polypeptide(L)'
;MIGLISTDTLFAQSWKRNLPTDKKGDYTFFDYQKAFNEYWKPYNVEGGYYINKKGEKIKAAGYKQFKRWEWYWAPRVDQKTGEFPQKSAFDIWKDYKKTKGAKSIGGTWTSIGDHELDAYSDPGALQESGTGRINCATFDPNDNNHFWVGAPSGGLWETKDGGASWTCKTDNEMILGVSDIALSPNYSTDKTIYIATGDRDAGDDPSLGVLKSTDDGATWFRTDLKFKAGSNSQAVRVIVDPSNANNIYVATSVGFYKSTDAGVNFYLKQNGDFIDMDMIPGSESGAGGADLIATTNTANAQAWRSTDAGETWTATFTAANSEEDRCDIAVTSANSNYVYLITAWDGGAIGSIYRSTNGGASFSEVYDGATKNNLFGWNETNTRSDGGQGFYDVTLAVSSSNENVVYVGGVNAYISTNGASSFVFSNRWDPAAGGTADEVHADHHNAYFRPSDDRLFDCNDGGLYYTDNAGSGSGANWVDITDGLITGQVYDIGVSQTEAGSIVAGFQDNGGKYRDISTSATDWEQIREGDG
;
A
#
# COMPACT_ATOMS: atom_id res chain seq x y z
N MET A 1 -20.96 21.87 -43.39
CA MET A 1 -20.43 20.49 -43.48
C MET A 1 -19.36 20.37 -42.41
N ILE A 2 -19.77 20.03 -41.18
CA ILE A 2 -18.87 19.89 -40.03
C ILE A 2 -19.29 18.56 -39.40
N GLY A 3 -18.54 17.51 -39.71
CA GLY A 3 -18.71 16.19 -39.10
C GLY A 3 -17.95 16.16 -37.78
N LEU A 4 -18.68 16.22 -36.68
CA LEU A 4 -18.20 15.73 -35.39
C LEU A 4 -18.31 14.20 -35.44
N ILE A 5 -17.18 13.52 -35.61
CA ILE A 5 -17.05 12.10 -35.30
C ILE A 5 -16.48 12.04 -33.89
N SER A 6 -17.37 11.85 -32.91
CA SER A 6 -17.03 11.44 -31.55
C SER A 6 -17.27 9.94 -31.49
N THR A 7 -16.21 9.13 -31.54
CA THR A 7 -16.27 7.70 -31.29
C THR A 7 -15.53 7.38 -30.00
N ASP A 8 -16.15 7.65 -28.86
CA ASP A 8 -15.82 6.97 -27.61
C ASP A 8 -16.57 5.63 -27.59
N THR A 9 -16.05 4.65 -28.32
CA THR A 9 -16.46 3.26 -28.09
C THR A 9 -15.67 2.70 -26.92
N LEU A 10 -16.08 3.05 -25.70
CA LEU A 10 -15.88 2.16 -24.56
C LEU A 10 -16.58 0.84 -24.93
N PHE A 11 -15.81 -0.23 -25.17
CA PHE A 11 -16.38 -1.54 -25.47
C PHE A 11 -17.13 -2.05 -24.23
N ALA A 12 -18.41 -1.71 -24.11
CA ALA A 12 -19.32 -2.35 -23.19
C ALA A 12 -19.27 -3.87 -23.48
N GLN A 13 -18.94 -4.67 -22.46
CA GLN A 13 -18.79 -6.12 -22.61
C GLN A 13 -20.04 -6.70 -23.28
N SER A 14 -19.88 -7.40 -24.41
CA SER A 14 -20.97 -7.80 -25.30
C SER A 14 -22.11 -8.55 -24.63
N TRP A 15 -21.82 -9.30 -23.55
CA TRP A 15 -22.82 -10.02 -22.77
C TRP A 15 -23.81 -9.11 -22.03
N LYS A 16 -23.46 -7.85 -21.74
CA LYS A 16 -24.37 -6.89 -21.08
C LYS A 16 -25.64 -6.62 -21.89
N ARG A 17 -25.62 -6.89 -23.20
CA ARG A 17 -26.81 -6.82 -24.06
C ARG A 17 -27.87 -7.86 -23.71
N ASN A 18 -27.52 -8.90 -22.95
CA ASN A 18 -28.44 -9.93 -22.48
C ASN A 18 -29.10 -9.57 -21.13
N LEU A 19 -28.83 -8.39 -20.57
CA LEU A 19 -29.52 -7.94 -19.35
C LEU A 19 -31.01 -7.66 -19.64
N PRO A 20 -31.92 -7.95 -18.69
CA PRO A 20 -33.35 -7.70 -18.87
C PRO A 20 -33.67 -6.23 -19.13
N THR A 21 -34.28 -5.90 -20.26
CA THR A 21 -34.54 -4.51 -20.67
C THR A 21 -35.80 -3.90 -20.06
N ASP A 22 -36.68 -4.72 -19.49
CA ASP A 22 -37.98 -4.34 -18.91
C ASP A 22 -37.97 -4.29 -17.37
N LYS A 23 -36.82 -4.57 -16.73
CA LYS A 23 -36.70 -4.55 -15.27
C LYS A 23 -36.88 -3.12 -14.73
N LYS A 24 -37.79 -2.98 -13.76
CA LYS A 24 -37.95 -1.75 -12.98
C LYS A 24 -37.14 -1.87 -11.69
N GLY A 25 -36.03 -1.16 -11.60
CA GLY A 25 -35.09 -1.17 -10.46
C GLY A 25 -33.69 -1.63 -10.86
N ASP A 26 -32.78 -1.69 -9.88
CA ASP A 26 -31.38 -2.07 -10.10
C ASP A 26 -31.24 -3.55 -10.48
N TYR A 27 -30.22 -3.87 -11.28
CA TYR A 27 -29.86 -5.26 -11.59
C TYR A 27 -29.26 -5.94 -10.35
N THR A 28 -29.67 -7.19 -10.11
CA THR A 28 -29.10 -8.02 -9.06
C THR A 28 -27.91 -8.81 -9.59
N PHE A 29 -27.12 -9.39 -8.69
CA PHE A 29 -26.05 -10.32 -9.04
C PHE A 29 -26.54 -11.46 -9.95
N PHE A 30 -27.73 -12.00 -9.68
CA PHE A 30 -28.30 -13.08 -10.49
C PHE A 30 -28.68 -12.63 -11.91
N ASP A 31 -29.09 -11.37 -12.11
CA ASP A 31 -29.32 -10.85 -13.47
C ASP A 31 -28.02 -10.81 -14.28
N TYR A 32 -26.94 -10.30 -13.67
CA TYR A 32 -25.63 -10.24 -14.30
C TYR A 32 -25.09 -11.65 -14.59
N GLN A 33 -25.15 -12.55 -13.60
CA GLN A 33 -24.73 -13.94 -13.74
C GLN A 33 -25.48 -14.65 -14.87
N LYS A 34 -26.81 -14.49 -14.93
CA LYS A 34 -27.63 -15.10 -15.98
C LYS A 34 -27.26 -14.55 -17.36
N ALA A 35 -27.23 -13.23 -17.52
CA ALA A 35 -26.91 -12.59 -18.80
C ALA A 35 -25.52 -13.02 -19.33
N PHE A 36 -24.53 -13.07 -18.43
CA PHE A 36 -23.18 -13.52 -18.75
C PHE A 36 -23.14 -15.00 -19.15
N ASN A 37 -23.74 -15.88 -18.34
CA ASN A 37 -23.74 -17.32 -18.62
C ASN A 37 -24.48 -17.64 -19.91
N GLU A 38 -25.61 -16.98 -20.19
CA GLU A 38 -26.35 -17.14 -21.45
C GLU A 38 -25.53 -16.71 -22.67
N TYR A 39 -24.76 -15.61 -22.56
CA TYR A 39 -23.88 -15.15 -23.63
C TYR A 39 -22.79 -16.17 -23.96
N TRP A 40 -22.13 -16.73 -22.94
CA TRP A 40 -20.99 -17.64 -23.13
C TRP A 40 -21.39 -19.11 -23.35
N LYS A 41 -22.62 -19.50 -23.02
CA LYS A 41 -23.13 -20.88 -23.16
C LYS A 41 -22.89 -21.51 -24.54
N PRO A 42 -23.11 -20.82 -25.68
CA PRO A 42 -22.90 -21.43 -27.01
C PRO A 42 -21.43 -21.72 -27.34
N TYR A 43 -20.49 -21.14 -26.59
CA TYR A 43 -19.05 -21.22 -26.86
C TYR A 43 -18.35 -22.33 -26.09
N ASN A 44 -18.98 -22.92 -25.07
CA ASN A 44 -18.35 -23.94 -24.19
C ASN A 44 -16.97 -23.48 -23.68
N VAL A 45 -16.91 -22.29 -23.07
CA VAL A 45 -15.65 -21.70 -22.61
C VAL A 45 -15.06 -22.55 -21.47
N GLU A 46 -13.78 -22.92 -21.60
CA GLU A 46 -13.01 -23.66 -20.60
C GLU A 46 -11.67 -22.95 -20.37
N GLY A 47 -11.30 -22.71 -19.11
CA GLY A 47 -10.06 -22.00 -18.76
C GLY A 47 -9.93 -20.58 -19.35
N GLY A 48 -11.05 -19.97 -19.79
CA GLY A 48 -11.08 -18.67 -20.48
C GLY A 48 -10.84 -18.74 -21.99
N TYR A 49 -10.97 -19.91 -22.61
CA TYR A 49 -10.83 -20.11 -24.05
C TYR A 49 -11.99 -20.91 -24.64
N TYR A 50 -12.25 -20.77 -25.93
CA TYR A 50 -13.18 -21.63 -26.67
C TYR A 50 -12.64 -21.97 -28.07
N ILE A 51 -13.20 -22.99 -28.70
CA ILE A 51 -12.89 -23.35 -30.08
C ILE A 51 -13.96 -22.79 -31.01
N ASN A 52 -13.56 -21.98 -31.99
CA ASN A 52 -14.51 -21.40 -32.94
C ASN A 52 -14.90 -22.40 -34.04
N LYS A 53 -15.83 -22.00 -34.93
CA LYS A 53 -16.30 -22.86 -36.05
C LYS A 53 -15.22 -23.28 -37.05
N LYS A 54 -14.05 -22.64 -37.04
CA LYS A 54 -12.90 -22.97 -37.89
C LYS A 54 -11.90 -23.90 -37.18
N GLY A 55 -12.16 -24.30 -35.93
CA GLY A 55 -11.24 -25.12 -35.14
C GLY A 55 -10.15 -24.32 -34.41
N GLU A 56 -10.23 -22.99 -34.39
CA GLU A 56 -9.20 -22.13 -33.80
C GLU A 56 -9.47 -21.90 -32.31
N LYS A 57 -8.42 -21.93 -31.47
CA LYS A 57 -8.49 -21.59 -30.05
C LYS A 57 -8.52 -20.08 -29.86
N ILE A 58 -9.63 -19.57 -29.33
CA ILE A 58 -9.88 -18.14 -29.15
C ILE A 58 -9.97 -17.81 -27.66
N LYS A 59 -9.34 -16.71 -27.24
CA LYS A 59 -9.46 -16.17 -25.87
C LYS A 59 -10.87 -15.58 -25.68
N ALA A 60 -11.57 -16.01 -24.64
CA ALA A 60 -12.86 -15.44 -24.25
C ALA A 60 -12.62 -14.11 -23.52
N ALA A 61 -12.53 -13.01 -24.27
CA ALA A 61 -12.25 -11.68 -23.73
C ALA A 61 -13.31 -11.29 -22.68
N GLY A 62 -12.86 -10.88 -21.49
CA GLY A 62 -13.74 -10.51 -20.37
C GLY A 62 -14.25 -11.69 -19.53
N TYR A 63 -14.03 -12.95 -19.96
CA TYR A 63 -14.58 -14.10 -19.25
C TYR A 63 -13.96 -14.26 -17.86
N LYS A 64 -12.62 -14.32 -17.79
CA LYS A 64 -11.90 -14.48 -16.51
C LYS A 64 -12.18 -13.30 -15.57
N GLN A 65 -12.25 -12.09 -16.10
CA GLN A 65 -12.57 -10.87 -15.33
C GLN A 65 -13.96 -10.98 -14.68
N PHE A 66 -14.97 -11.39 -15.45
CA PHE A 66 -16.31 -11.58 -14.89
C PHE A 66 -16.35 -12.73 -13.88
N LYS A 67 -15.67 -13.86 -14.12
CA LYS A 67 -15.66 -14.98 -13.17
C LYS A 67 -14.99 -14.62 -11.84
N ARG A 68 -13.97 -13.76 -11.84
CA ARG A 68 -13.40 -13.18 -10.61
C ARG A 68 -14.40 -12.28 -9.89
N TRP A 69 -15.06 -11.37 -10.62
CA TRP A 69 -16.14 -10.54 -10.08
C TRP A 69 -17.29 -11.40 -9.51
N GLU A 70 -17.66 -12.46 -10.21
CA GLU A 70 -18.73 -13.37 -9.80
C GLU A 70 -18.36 -14.12 -8.52
N TRP A 71 -17.16 -14.70 -8.46
CA TRP A 71 -16.62 -15.34 -7.25
C TRP A 71 -16.58 -14.36 -6.07
N TYR A 72 -16.15 -13.13 -6.29
CA TYR A 72 -16.08 -12.10 -5.26
C TYR A 72 -17.47 -11.76 -4.70
N TRP A 73 -18.46 -11.55 -5.55
CA TRP A 73 -19.80 -11.13 -5.14
C TRP A 73 -20.70 -12.27 -4.68
N ALA A 74 -20.50 -13.50 -5.16
CA ALA A 74 -21.35 -14.65 -4.83
C ALA A 74 -21.58 -14.83 -3.31
N PRO A 75 -20.58 -14.75 -2.42
CA PRO A 75 -20.79 -14.84 -0.97
C PRO A 75 -21.25 -13.53 -0.31
N ARG A 76 -21.27 -12.41 -1.04
CA ARG A 76 -21.46 -11.04 -0.51
C ARG A 76 -22.81 -10.40 -0.87
N VAL A 77 -23.65 -11.07 -1.65
CA VAL A 77 -25.02 -10.64 -1.96
C VAL A 77 -26.05 -11.37 -1.11
N ASP A 78 -27.27 -10.84 -1.06
CA ASP A 78 -28.39 -11.58 -0.49
C ASP A 78 -28.57 -12.91 -1.24
N GLN A 79 -28.43 -14.03 -0.52
CA GLN A 79 -28.40 -15.36 -1.13
C GLN A 79 -29.75 -15.78 -1.76
N LYS A 80 -30.85 -15.08 -1.45
CA LYS A 80 -32.18 -15.36 -2.01
C LYS A 80 -32.51 -14.45 -3.17
N THR A 81 -32.22 -13.15 -3.07
CA THR A 81 -32.61 -12.15 -4.06
C THR A 81 -31.48 -11.78 -5.03
N GLY A 82 -30.23 -11.99 -4.63
CA GLY A 82 -29.04 -11.54 -5.34
C GLY A 82 -28.79 -10.03 -5.22
N GLU A 83 -29.51 -9.34 -4.34
CA GLU A 83 -29.34 -7.91 -4.13
C GLU A 83 -27.97 -7.61 -3.52
N PHE A 84 -27.33 -6.56 -4.06
CA PHE A 84 -26.06 -6.07 -3.54
C PHE A 84 -26.24 -5.38 -2.19
N PRO A 85 -25.26 -5.46 -1.28
CA PRO A 85 -25.33 -4.84 0.02
C PRO A 85 -25.46 -3.32 -0.10
N GLN A 86 -26.42 -2.76 0.63
CA GLN A 86 -26.67 -1.31 0.68
C GLN A 86 -25.92 -0.62 1.84
N LYS A 87 -25.44 -1.42 2.80
CA LYS A 87 -24.61 -0.97 3.93
C LYS A 87 -23.18 -1.44 3.71
N SER A 88 -22.23 -0.65 4.19
CA SER A 88 -20.85 -1.13 4.26
C SER A 88 -20.72 -2.24 5.29
N ALA A 89 -19.70 -3.09 5.16
CA ALA A 89 -19.39 -4.09 6.17
C ALA A 89 -19.22 -3.43 7.56
N PHE A 90 -18.72 -2.17 7.61
CA PHE A 90 -18.59 -1.36 8.83
C PHE A 90 -19.89 -1.09 9.53
N ASP A 91 -20.89 -0.66 8.79
CA ASP A 91 -22.19 -0.36 9.37
C ASP A 91 -22.86 -1.65 9.85
N ILE A 92 -22.69 -2.76 9.10
CA ILE A 92 -23.17 -4.09 9.49
C ILE A 92 -22.49 -4.55 10.79
N TRP A 93 -21.17 -4.41 10.90
CA TRP A 93 -20.40 -4.79 12.09
C TRP A 93 -20.77 -3.96 13.32
N LYS A 94 -20.89 -2.63 13.18
CA LYS A 94 -21.32 -1.77 14.30
C LYS A 94 -22.76 -2.08 14.71
N ASP A 95 -23.66 -2.35 13.76
CA ASP A 95 -25.04 -2.77 14.09
C ASP A 95 -25.07 -4.15 14.77
N TYR A 96 -24.19 -5.07 14.37
CA TYR A 96 -23.97 -6.35 15.06
C TYR A 96 -23.50 -6.13 16.51
N LYS A 97 -22.51 -5.26 16.74
CA LYS A 97 -22.03 -4.89 18.09
C LYS A 97 -23.13 -4.25 18.96
N LYS A 98 -24.05 -3.46 18.37
CA LYS A 98 -25.18 -2.85 19.12
C LYS A 98 -26.25 -3.86 19.54
N THR A 99 -26.49 -4.88 18.72
CA THR A 99 -27.64 -5.81 18.87
C THR A 99 -27.30 -7.08 19.67
N LYS A 100 -26.02 -7.41 19.82
CA LYS A 100 -25.55 -8.50 20.66
C LYS A 100 -24.98 -7.92 21.95
N GLY A 101 -25.64 -8.15 23.09
CA GLY A 101 -24.97 -8.05 24.39
C GLY A 101 -23.76 -8.99 24.41
N ALA A 102 -22.73 -8.65 25.20
CA ALA A 102 -21.51 -9.45 25.34
C ALA A 102 -21.86 -10.93 25.55
N LYS A 103 -21.78 -11.73 24.49
CA LYS A 103 -21.84 -13.17 24.64
C LYS A 103 -20.54 -13.58 25.33
N SER A 104 -20.65 -14.48 26.30
CA SER A 104 -19.49 -15.14 26.91
C SER A 104 -18.49 -15.51 25.83
N ILE A 105 -17.28 -14.95 25.93
CA ILE A 105 -16.10 -15.19 25.09
C ILE A 105 -15.54 -16.59 25.39
N GLY A 106 -16.40 -17.60 25.55
CA GLY A 106 -16.06 -18.92 26.10
C GLY A 106 -15.15 -19.77 25.21
N GLY A 107 -14.49 -19.17 24.22
CA GLY A 107 -13.34 -19.72 23.54
C GLY A 107 -12.12 -18.86 23.87
N THR A 108 -11.11 -19.47 24.46
CA THR A 108 -9.78 -18.87 24.58
C THR A 108 -9.18 -18.86 23.17
N TRP A 109 -9.30 -17.73 22.47
CA TRP A 109 -8.58 -17.52 21.21
C TRP A 109 -7.16 -17.11 21.52
N THR A 110 -6.21 -17.71 20.83
CA THR A 110 -4.79 -17.36 20.89
C THR A 110 -4.34 -17.21 19.45
N SER A 111 -3.65 -16.12 19.13
CA SER A 111 -3.06 -15.99 17.81
C SER A 111 -2.03 -17.11 17.65
N ILE A 112 -2.08 -17.77 16.51
CA ILE A 112 -1.10 -18.78 16.09
C ILE A 112 -0.47 -18.37 14.77
N GLY A 113 -0.60 -17.10 14.37
CA GLY A 113 0.03 -16.61 13.16
C GLY A 113 1.54 -16.62 13.29
N ASP A 114 2.22 -16.52 12.17
CA ASP A 114 3.66 -16.43 12.16
C ASP A 114 4.11 -15.10 12.77
N HIS A 115 5.01 -15.18 13.75
CA HIS A 115 5.39 -14.08 14.62
C HIS A 115 6.84 -14.16 15.08
N GLU A 116 7.58 -15.19 14.69
CA GLU A 116 9.01 -15.32 15.01
C GLU A 116 9.79 -15.48 13.71
N LEU A 117 10.98 -14.89 13.65
CA LEU A 117 11.90 -15.10 12.53
C LEU A 117 12.46 -16.52 12.61
N ASP A 118 12.09 -17.36 11.65
CA ASP A 118 12.65 -18.69 11.55
C ASP A 118 14.14 -18.63 11.22
N ALA A 119 14.94 -19.34 12.02
CA ALA A 119 16.28 -19.69 11.58
C ALA A 119 16.15 -20.65 10.39
N TYR A 120 16.35 -20.12 9.17
CA TYR A 120 16.48 -20.84 7.89
C TYR A 120 16.65 -22.36 8.06
N SER A 121 15.55 -23.11 7.95
CA SER A 121 15.58 -24.57 8.00
C SER A 121 15.73 -25.18 6.60
N ASP A 122 15.52 -24.39 5.53
CA ASP A 122 15.78 -24.77 4.14
C ASP A 122 17.21 -24.38 3.71
N PRO A 123 18.13 -25.35 3.53
CA PRO A 123 19.50 -25.08 3.06
C PRO A 123 19.60 -24.60 1.60
N GLY A 124 18.48 -24.48 0.88
CA GLY A 124 18.41 -23.95 -0.49
C GLY A 124 17.74 -22.58 -0.62
N ALA A 125 17.32 -21.96 0.49
CA ALA A 125 16.59 -20.71 0.47
C ALA A 125 17.50 -19.50 0.13
N LEU A 126 16.97 -18.59 -0.67
CA LEU A 126 17.59 -17.42 -1.29
C LEU A 126 17.15 -16.10 -0.65
N GLN A 127 16.23 -16.09 0.34
CA GLN A 127 15.72 -14.88 0.99
C GLN A 127 15.23 -15.12 2.43
N GLU A 128 15.53 -14.17 3.35
CA GLU A 128 15.05 -14.19 4.74
C GLU A 128 13.52 -14.36 4.81
N SER A 129 13.04 -15.25 5.69
CA SER A 129 11.60 -15.41 5.92
C SER A 129 11.08 -14.28 6.79
N GLY A 130 10.25 -13.39 6.22
CA GLY A 130 9.57 -12.35 6.98
C GLY A 130 8.24 -12.81 7.59
N THR A 131 7.61 -11.90 8.34
CA THR A 131 6.28 -12.11 8.92
C THR A 131 5.16 -11.50 8.07
N GLY A 132 5.49 -10.82 6.97
CA GLY A 132 4.55 -10.21 6.02
C GLY A 132 4.63 -8.68 5.92
N ARG A 133 4.09 -8.16 4.81
CA ARG A 133 4.24 -6.77 4.37
C ARG A 133 3.89 -5.70 5.43
N ILE A 134 4.74 -4.68 5.49
CA ILE A 134 4.48 -3.39 6.15
C ILE A 134 4.39 -2.27 5.11
N ASN A 135 3.32 -1.47 5.17
CA ASN A 135 3.06 -0.38 4.22
C ASN A 135 3.58 0.99 4.71
N CYS A 136 3.58 1.21 6.02
CA CYS A 136 3.84 2.52 6.60
C CYS A 136 4.32 2.44 8.04
N ALA A 137 5.00 3.50 8.49
CA ALA A 137 5.41 3.70 9.87
C ALA A 137 5.19 5.17 10.28
N THR A 138 4.91 5.41 11.57
CA THR A 138 4.89 6.76 12.16
C THR A 138 5.47 6.74 13.56
N PHE A 139 6.15 7.81 13.96
CA PHE A 139 6.97 7.85 15.18
C PHE A 139 6.40 8.80 16.23
N ASP A 140 6.45 8.43 17.51
CA ASP A 140 6.16 9.38 18.59
C ASP A 140 7.22 10.49 18.57
N PRO A 141 6.84 11.77 18.49
CA PRO A 141 7.80 12.88 18.47
C PRO A 141 8.58 13.06 19.78
N ASN A 142 8.17 12.40 20.87
CA ASN A 142 8.79 12.55 22.19
C ASN A 142 9.50 11.30 22.70
N ASP A 143 9.38 10.15 22.01
CA ASP A 143 9.99 8.89 22.43
C ASP A 143 10.35 8.00 21.23
N ASN A 144 11.65 7.86 20.97
CA ASN A 144 12.15 7.05 19.86
C ASN A 144 11.88 5.54 20.00
N ASN A 145 11.48 5.06 21.18
CA ASN A 145 11.09 3.66 21.38
C ASN A 145 9.59 3.43 21.14
N HIS A 146 8.81 4.48 20.96
CA HIS A 146 7.36 4.43 20.78
C HIS A 146 6.99 4.80 19.35
N PHE A 147 6.46 3.84 18.60
CA PHE A 147 6.04 4.07 17.22
C PHE A 147 5.02 3.03 16.77
N TRP A 148 4.44 3.28 15.60
CA TRP A 148 3.43 2.41 14.99
C TRP A 148 3.82 2.03 13.58
N VAL A 149 3.35 0.85 13.16
CA VAL A 149 3.39 0.39 11.78
C VAL A 149 2.03 -0.10 11.31
N GLY A 150 1.79 0.02 10.02
CA GLY A 150 0.55 -0.39 9.37
C GLY A 150 0.83 -1.42 8.29
N ALA A 151 0.04 -2.49 8.28
CA ALA A 151 0.08 -3.54 7.27
C ALA A 151 -1.11 -3.43 6.29
N PRO A 152 -0.96 -3.87 5.03
CA PRO A 152 -2.00 -3.80 3.99
C PRO A 152 -3.24 -4.64 4.30
N SER A 153 -3.09 -5.67 5.14
CA SER A 153 -4.14 -6.63 5.51
C SER A 153 -3.87 -7.24 6.90
N GLY A 154 -2.95 -6.65 7.66
CA GLY A 154 -2.49 -7.16 8.96
C GLY A 154 -2.72 -6.22 10.14
N GLY A 155 -3.32 -5.04 9.92
CA GLY A 155 -3.70 -4.11 10.99
C GLY A 155 -2.66 -3.03 11.32
N LEU A 156 -2.98 -2.26 12.36
CA LEU A 156 -2.11 -1.28 13.00
C LEU A 156 -1.42 -1.92 14.21
N TRP A 157 -0.10 -1.80 14.29
CA TRP A 157 0.71 -2.32 15.38
C TRP A 157 1.47 -1.20 16.08
N GLU A 158 1.63 -1.34 17.40
CA GLU A 158 2.31 -0.38 18.28
C GLU A 158 3.47 -1.09 18.98
N THR A 159 4.63 -0.43 19.04
CA THR A 159 5.75 -0.82 19.92
C THR A 159 6.04 0.30 20.91
N LYS A 160 6.49 -0.06 22.12
CA LYS A 160 6.91 0.87 23.18
C LYS A 160 8.35 0.67 23.64
N ASP A 161 9.07 -0.23 22.98
CA ASP A 161 10.41 -0.70 23.34
C ASP A 161 11.35 -0.76 22.14
N GLY A 162 11.06 0.01 21.08
CA GLY A 162 11.96 0.12 19.94
C GLY A 162 11.82 -0.98 18.89
N GLY A 163 10.70 -1.70 18.88
CA GLY A 163 10.45 -2.85 17.99
C GLY A 163 10.85 -4.19 18.59
N ALA A 164 11.09 -4.27 19.91
CA ALA A 164 11.36 -5.56 20.58
C ALA A 164 10.07 -6.32 20.94
N SER A 165 8.94 -5.62 21.03
CA SER A 165 7.61 -6.22 21.10
C SER A 165 6.55 -5.34 20.45
N TRP A 166 5.48 -5.98 19.98
CA TRP A 166 4.40 -5.34 19.24
C TRP A 166 3.02 -5.67 19.81
N THR A 167 2.09 -4.73 19.69
CA THR A 167 0.69 -4.89 20.09
C THR A 167 -0.24 -4.45 18.96
N CYS A 168 -1.11 -5.35 18.49
CA CYS A 168 -2.14 -5.00 17.51
C CYS A 168 -3.21 -4.09 18.12
N LYS A 169 -3.57 -3.04 17.39
CA LYS A 169 -4.53 -1.98 17.78
C LYS A 169 -5.84 -2.07 16.99
N THR A 170 -5.99 -3.07 16.13
CA THR A 170 -7.12 -3.18 15.19
C THR A 170 -7.79 -4.56 15.16
N ASP A 171 -7.40 -5.52 16.00
CA ASP A 171 -7.99 -6.88 16.03
C ASP A 171 -9.52 -6.92 16.25
N ASN A 172 -10.07 -5.87 16.88
CA ASN A 172 -11.50 -5.75 17.13
C ASN A 172 -12.23 -4.91 16.08
N GLU A 173 -11.50 -4.37 15.12
CA GLU A 173 -12.02 -3.71 13.95
C GLU A 173 -12.17 -4.70 12.81
N MET A 174 -12.93 -4.30 11.81
CA MET A 174 -13.32 -5.19 10.71
C MET A 174 -12.64 -4.86 9.39
N ILE A 175 -11.71 -3.91 9.45
CA ILE A 175 -10.82 -3.56 8.38
C ILE A 175 -9.41 -3.76 8.93
N LEU A 176 -8.56 -4.40 8.13
CA LEU A 176 -7.20 -4.72 8.52
C LEU A 176 -6.20 -3.87 7.75
N GLY A 177 -6.55 -3.37 6.56
CA GLY A 177 -5.65 -2.56 5.77
C GLY A 177 -5.40 -1.18 6.36
N VAL A 178 -4.12 -0.85 6.49
CA VAL A 178 -3.60 0.45 6.90
C VAL A 178 -2.61 0.93 5.83
N SER A 179 -3.03 1.93 5.06
CA SER A 179 -2.20 2.57 4.03
C SER A 179 -1.23 3.59 4.61
N ASP A 180 -1.67 4.33 5.64
CA ASP A 180 -0.90 5.41 6.25
C ASP A 180 -1.43 5.79 7.64
N ILE A 181 -0.56 6.35 8.49
CA ILE A 181 -0.86 6.66 9.90
C ILE A 181 -0.45 8.09 10.19
N ALA A 182 -1.35 8.87 10.80
CA ALA A 182 -1.04 10.22 11.27
C ALA A 182 -1.41 10.41 12.75
N LEU A 183 -0.50 11.06 13.47
CA LEU A 183 -0.71 11.45 14.86
C LEU A 183 -1.20 12.90 14.92
N SER A 184 -2.03 13.20 15.91
CA SER A 184 -2.27 14.60 16.28
C SER A 184 -0.96 15.26 16.75
N PRO A 185 -0.71 16.55 16.46
CA PRO A 185 0.42 17.26 17.05
C PRO A 185 0.38 17.31 18.59
N ASN A 186 -0.80 17.05 19.19
CA ASN A 186 -0.99 16.97 20.63
C ASN A 186 -1.14 15.52 21.14
N TYR A 187 -0.69 14.53 20.37
CA TYR A 187 -0.85 13.10 20.66
C TYR A 187 -0.47 12.71 22.10
N SER A 188 0.56 13.33 22.68
CA SER A 188 0.97 13.09 24.07
C SER A 188 -0.15 13.33 25.10
N THR A 189 -1.12 14.18 24.77
CA THR A 189 -2.26 14.55 25.63
C THR A 189 -3.61 14.04 25.13
N ASP A 190 -3.88 14.12 23.82
CA ASP A 190 -5.19 13.79 23.25
C ASP A 190 -5.29 12.34 22.75
N LYS A 191 -4.16 11.64 22.66
CA LYS A 191 -4.04 10.26 22.16
C LYS A 191 -4.78 10.02 20.84
N THR A 192 -4.81 11.05 20.00
CA THR A 192 -5.54 11.03 18.73
C THR A 192 -4.66 10.50 17.61
N ILE A 193 -5.19 9.49 16.91
CA ILE A 193 -4.55 8.79 15.80
C ILE A 193 -5.55 8.74 14.64
N TYR A 194 -5.08 8.96 13.42
CA TYR A 194 -5.82 8.76 12.19
C TYR A 194 -5.13 7.66 11.36
N ILE A 195 -5.93 6.82 10.72
CA ILE A 195 -5.43 5.84 9.74
C ILE A 195 -6.18 5.99 8.42
N ALA A 196 -5.41 6.09 7.33
CA ALA A 196 -5.92 5.82 5.99
C ALA A 196 -6.05 4.30 5.85
N THR A 197 -7.26 3.82 5.56
CA THR A 197 -7.53 2.38 5.50
C THR A 197 -7.36 1.81 4.09
N GLY A 198 -7.15 0.51 4.01
CA GLY A 198 -6.99 -0.25 2.76
C GLY A 198 -5.53 -0.60 2.47
N ASP A 199 -5.32 -1.10 1.26
CA ASP A 199 -4.01 -1.36 0.70
C ASP A 199 -3.76 -0.40 -0.47
N ARG A 200 -2.85 0.55 -0.27
CA ARG A 200 -2.54 1.60 -1.26
C ARG A 200 -1.79 1.08 -2.49
N ASP A 201 -1.05 -0.02 -2.37
CA ASP A 201 -0.12 -0.47 -3.41
C ASP A 201 -0.71 -1.60 -4.27
N ALA A 202 -1.43 -2.56 -3.69
CA ALA A 202 -2.04 -3.68 -4.44
C ALA A 202 -3.58 -3.65 -4.48
N GLY A 203 -4.21 -2.94 -3.52
CA GLY A 203 -5.66 -2.92 -3.37
C GLY A 203 -6.26 -4.24 -2.86
N ASP A 204 -5.47 -5.05 -2.15
CA ASP A 204 -5.90 -6.33 -1.59
C ASP A 204 -7.00 -6.16 -0.53
N ASP A 205 -6.89 -5.12 0.30
CA ASP A 205 -7.90 -4.74 1.30
C ASP A 205 -8.63 -3.45 0.87
N PRO A 206 -9.97 -3.43 0.89
CA PRO A 206 -10.74 -2.29 0.42
C PRO A 206 -10.75 -1.13 1.42
N SER A 207 -10.41 0.09 0.99
CA SER A 207 -10.49 1.25 1.87
C SER A 207 -11.92 1.60 2.32
N LEU A 208 -12.06 1.95 3.60
CA LEU A 208 -13.24 2.57 4.18
C LEU A 208 -13.14 4.10 4.23
N GLY A 209 -12.04 4.68 3.73
CA GLY A 209 -11.66 6.08 3.92
C GLY A 209 -10.72 6.24 5.12
N VAL A 210 -10.96 7.27 5.94
CA VAL A 210 -10.12 7.56 7.12
C VAL A 210 -10.86 7.22 8.42
N LEU A 211 -10.21 6.46 9.29
CA LEU A 211 -10.66 6.22 10.66
C LEU A 211 -9.88 7.09 11.65
N LYS A 212 -10.54 7.41 12.76
CA LYS A 212 -10.01 8.21 13.88
C LYS A 212 -10.18 7.46 15.18
N SER A 213 -9.13 7.47 15.99
CA SER A 213 -9.13 7.10 17.40
C SER A 213 -8.81 8.34 18.24
N THR A 214 -9.34 8.39 19.47
CA THR A 214 -8.99 9.41 20.49
C THR A 214 -8.64 8.76 21.83
N ASP A 215 -8.33 7.46 21.82
CA ASP A 215 -8.04 6.65 22.99
C ASP A 215 -6.87 5.69 22.72
N ASP A 216 -5.86 6.21 22.00
CA ASP A 216 -4.60 5.50 21.73
C ASP A 216 -4.78 4.21 20.92
N GLY A 217 -5.73 4.21 19.99
CA GLY A 217 -6.02 3.11 19.08
C GLY A 217 -6.87 2.00 19.72
N ALA A 218 -7.45 2.23 20.90
CA ALA A 218 -8.32 1.23 21.54
C ALA A 218 -9.70 1.14 20.86
N THR A 219 -10.24 2.26 20.37
CA THR A 219 -11.48 2.29 19.60
C THR A 219 -11.42 3.21 18.38
N TRP A 220 -12.06 2.77 17.29
CA TRP A 220 -12.03 3.50 16.02
C TRP A 220 -13.42 3.95 15.56
N PHE A 221 -13.46 5.19 15.05
CA PHE A 221 -14.63 5.87 14.50
C PHE A 221 -14.36 6.35 13.08
N ARG A 222 -15.41 6.37 12.26
CA ARG A 222 -15.34 6.93 10.91
C ARG A 222 -15.29 8.45 10.95
N THR A 223 -14.41 9.02 10.13
CA THR A 223 -14.49 10.43 9.74
C THR A 223 -15.57 10.62 8.65
N ASP A 224 -15.76 11.85 8.17
CA ASP A 224 -16.66 12.09 7.04
C ASP A 224 -16.14 11.54 5.70
N LEU A 225 -14.81 11.41 5.55
CA LEU A 225 -14.20 10.82 4.37
C LEU A 225 -14.38 9.30 4.40
N LYS A 226 -15.39 8.84 3.66
CA LYS A 226 -15.81 7.44 3.59
C LYS A 226 -16.08 7.02 2.15
N PHE A 227 -15.65 5.83 1.80
CA PHE A 227 -15.91 5.26 0.49
C PHE A 227 -17.12 4.33 0.47
N LYS A 228 -17.70 4.19 -0.72
CA LYS A 228 -18.85 3.33 -0.94
C LYS A 228 -18.38 1.87 -0.89
N ALA A 229 -19.16 0.99 -0.28
CA ALA A 229 -18.89 -0.44 -0.35
C ALA A 229 -18.78 -0.91 -1.81
N GLY A 230 -17.67 -1.57 -2.14
CA GLY A 230 -17.38 -2.06 -3.49
C GLY A 230 -16.87 -1.00 -4.48
N SER A 231 -16.54 0.22 -4.03
CA SER A 231 -15.68 1.11 -4.82
C SER A 231 -14.22 0.67 -4.72
N ASN A 232 -13.43 0.93 -5.76
CA ASN A 232 -11.98 0.74 -5.76
C ASN A 232 -11.24 2.03 -5.33
N SER A 233 -11.90 2.92 -4.59
CA SER A 233 -11.27 4.13 -4.06
C SER A 233 -10.37 3.77 -2.89
N GLN A 234 -9.16 4.34 -2.86
CA GLN A 234 -8.16 4.11 -1.82
C GLN A 234 -7.84 5.43 -1.11
N ALA A 235 -7.75 5.38 0.21
CA ALA A 235 -7.11 6.43 0.99
C ALA A 235 -5.63 6.07 1.07
N VAL A 236 -4.77 7.01 0.66
CA VAL A 236 -3.38 6.69 0.37
C VAL A 236 -2.43 7.32 1.38
N ARG A 237 -2.54 8.63 1.60
CA ARG A 237 -1.78 9.36 2.62
C ARG A 237 -2.68 10.22 3.48
N VAL A 238 -2.36 10.35 4.76
CA VAL A 238 -3.03 11.26 5.70
C VAL A 238 -1.98 12.07 6.45
N ILE A 239 -2.14 13.39 6.48
CA ILE A 239 -1.27 14.30 7.24
C ILE A 239 -2.15 15.15 8.14
N VAL A 240 -1.78 15.24 9.42
CA VAL A 240 -2.33 16.24 10.35
C VAL A 240 -1.36 17.40 10.42
N ASP A 241 -1.85 18.61 10.22
CA ASP A 241 -1.04 19.82 10.28
C ASP A 241 -0.39 20.00 11.66
N PRO A 242 0.95 20.06 11.77
CA PRO A 242 1.63 20.15 13.05
C PRO A 242 1.36 21.46 13.80
N SER A 243 0.94 22.51 13.09
CA SER A 243 0.56 23.80 13.68
C SER A 243 -0.92 23.87 14.11
N ASN A 244 -1.77 22.98 13.59
CA ASN A 244 -3.21 23.01 13.82
C ASN A 244 -3.88 21.63 13.63
N ALA A 245 -4.16 20.93 14.74
CA ALA A 245 -4.78 19.60 14.74
C ALA A 245 -6.17 19.52 14.07
N ASN A 246 -6.81 20.64 13.74
CA ASN A 246 -8.07 20.64 12.98
C ASN A 246 -7.86 20.48 11.47
N ASN A 247 -6.69 20.87 10.96
CA ASN A 247 -6.34 20.74 9.56
C ASN A 247 -5.83 19.32 9.29
N ILE A 248 -6.55 18.60 8.43
CA ILE A 248 -6.17 17.26 7.98
C ILE A 248 -6.20 17.23 6.47
N TYR A 249 -5.15 16.68 5.88
CA TYR A 249 -4.96 16.51 4.45
C TYR A 249 -4.99 15.03 4.11
N VAL A 250 -5.70 14.66 3.05
CA VAL A 250 -5.79 13.26 2.62
C VAL A 250 -5.64 13.17 1.11
N ALA A 251 -4.62 12.45 0.67
CA ALA A 251 -4.47 12.03 -0.71
C ALA A 251 -5.23 10.71 -0.93
N THR A 252 -5.98 10.63 -2.02
CA THR A 252 -6.77 9.44 -2.38
C THR A 252 -6.71 9.21 -3.87
N SER A 253 -7.03 7.99 -4.30
CA SER A 253 -7.10 7.65 -5.74
C SER A 253 -8.25 8.35 -6.50
N VAL A 254 -9.06 9.15 -5.82
CA VAL A 254 -10.18 9.92 -6.41
C VAL A 254 -10.14 11.41 -6.11
N GLY A 255 -9.09 11.87 -5.44
CA GLY A 255 -8.85 13.30 -5.22
C GLY A 255 -8.13 13.62 -3.91
N PHE A 256 -7.80 14.88 -3.77
CA PHE A 256 -7.26 15.47 -2.57
C PHE A 256 -8.38 16.04 -1.71
N TYR A 257 -8.42 15.69 -0.43
CA TYR A 257 -9.41 16.15 0.53
C TYR A 257 -8.77 16.92 1.68
N LYS A 258 -9.48 17.93 2.19
CA LYS A 258 -9.09 18.68 3.37
C LYS A 258 -10.23 18.74 4.38
N SER A 259 -9.90 18.58 5.65
CA SER A 259 -10.74 18.93 6.80
C SER A 259 -10.13 20.12 7.53
N THR A 260 -10.99 20.95 8.13
CA THR A 260 -10.62 22.06 9.02
C THR A 260 -11.29 21.93 10.39
N ASP A 261 -11.82 20.75 10.71
CA ASP A 261 -12.57 20.43 11.93
C ASP A 261 -12.25 19.02 12.43
N ALA A 262 -10.98 18.61 12.29
CA ALA A 262 -10.43 17.36 12.81
C ALA A 262 -11.17 16.10 12.30
N GLY A 263 -11.57 16.13 11.03
CA GLY A 263 -12.18 15.02 10.31
C GLY A 263 -13.71 14.91 10.43
N VAL A 264 -14.37 15.91 11.03
CA VAL A 264 -15.84 15.95 11.13
C VAL A 264 -16.47 16.22 9.77
N ASN A 265 -15.86 17.04 8.93
CA ASN A 265 -16.21 17.25 7.53
C ASN A 265 -14.95 17.22 6.65
N PHE A 266 -15.06 16.63 5.46
CA PHE A 266 -14.02 16.66 4.44
C PHE A 266 -14.53 17.28 3.14
N TYR A 267 -13.68 18.10 2.52
CA TYR A 267 -13.99 18.77 1.26
C TYR A 267 -12.97 18.39 0.19
N LEU A 268 -13.46 17.95 -0.96
CA LEU A 268 -12.64 17.73 -2.14
C LEU A 268 -12.07 19.08 -2.62
N LYS A 269 -10.74 19.17 -2.73
CA LYS A 269 -10.02 20.38 -3.17
C LYS A 269 -9.45 20.23 -4.57
N GLN A 270 -9.05 19.02 -4.94
CA GLN A 270 -8.50 18.73 -6.27
C GLN A 270 -8.90 17.33 -6.70
N ASN A 271 -9.39 17.17 -7.93
CA ASN A 271 -9.62 15.86 -8.52
C ASN A 271 -8.29 15.29 -9.03
N GLY A 272 -8.09 13.99 -8.89
CA GLY A 272 -6.89 13.31 -9.37
C GLY A 272 -6.77 11.93 -8.75
N ASP A 273 -5.92 11.10 -9.34
CA ASP A 273 -5.47 9.85 -8.73
C ASP A 273 -4.16 10.14 -8.00
N PHE A 274 -4.25 10.49 -6.71
CA PHE A 274 -3.09 10.85 -5.90
C PHE A 274 -2.58 9.64 -5.13
N ILE A 275 -1.28 9.38 -5.24
CA ILE A 275 -0.62 8.21 -4.64
C ILE A 275 0.41 8.55 -3.58
N ASP A 276 0.82 9.81 -3.50
CA ASP A 276 1.69 10.27 -2.42
C ASP A 276 1.47 11.76 -2.15
N MET A 277 1.85 12.19 -0.95
CA MET A 277 1.74 13.57 -0.49
C MET A 277 2.73 13.81 0.64
N ASP A 278 3.34 14.99 0.63
CA ASP A 278 4.15 15.47 1.73
C ASP A 278 3.94 16.97 2.01
N MET A 279 4.31 17.39 3.21
CA MET A 279 4.33 18.79 3.64
C MET A 279 5.76 19.31 3.61
N ILE A 280 5.98 20.48 3.00
CA ILE A 280 7.30 21.13 3.01
C ILE A 280 7.68 21.43 4.48
N PRO A 281 8.80 20.89 5.00
CA PRO A 281 9.13 21.02 6.41
C PRO A 281 9.29 22.48 6.85
N GLY A 282 8.61 22.84 7.95
CA GLY A 282 8.64 24.20 8.52
C GLY A 282 7.69 25.19 7.84
N SER A 283 6.91 24.77 6.84
CA SER A 283 5.98 25.66 6.13
C SER A 283 4.65 25.89 6.86
N GLU A 284 4.29 25.03 7.82
CA GLU A 284 3.00 25.03 8.52
C GLU A 284 2.65 26.37 9.18
N SER A 285 3.66 27.11 9.63
CA SER A 285 3.50 28.41 10.30
C SER A 285 3.52 29.61 9.34
N GLY A 286 3.61 29.36 8.03
CA GLY A 286 3.61 30.37 6.98
C GLY A 286 2.30 31.16 6.89
N ALA A 287 2.34 32.33 6.27
CA ALA A 287 1.17 33.21 6.14
C ALA A 287 0.01 32.58 5.33
N GLY A 288 0.33 31.62 4.44
CA GLY A 288 -0.64 30.81 3.70
C GLY A 288 -1.04 29.49 4.40
N GLY A 289 -0.44 29.18 5.56
CA GLY A 289 -0.44 27.85 6.16
C GLY A 289 0.55 26.91 5.46
N ALA A 290 0.36 25.60 5.66
CA ALA A 290 1.24 24.57 5.13
C ALA A 290 1.39 24.61 3.59
N ASP A 291 2.63 24.49 3.12
CA ASP A 291 2.95 24.19 1.72
C ASP A 291 2.93 22.67 1.54
N LEU A 292 2.16 22.19 0.58
CA LEU A 292 1.94 20.76 0.33
C LEU A 292 2.34 20.41 -1.10
N ILE A 293 2.86 19.21 -1.30
CA ILE A 293 3.05 18.63 -2.63
C ILE A 293 2.43 17.23 -2.65
N ALA A 294 1.72 16.91 -3.73
CA ALA A 294 1.12 15.60 -3.94
C ALA A 294 1.41 15.11 -5.36
N THR A 295 1.60 13.81 -5.51
CA THR A 295 1.95 13.17 -6.79
C THR A 295 0.87 12.21 -7.25
N THR A 296 0.85 11.94 -8.55
CA THR A 296 -0.23 11.18 -9.18
C THR A 296 0.21 9.86 -9.79
N ASN A 297 -0.74 8.92 -9.88
CA ASN A 297 -0.65 7.74 -10.72
C ASN A 297 -1.58 7.90 -11.94
N THR A 298 -1.08 8.58 -12.96
CA THR A 298 -1.85 8.97 -14.15
C THR A 298 -0.93 9.03 -15.35
N ALA A 299 -1.43 8.76 -16.55
CA ALA A 299 -0.69 9.04 -17.78
C ALA A 299 -0.07 10.45 -17.75
N ASN A 300 1.25 10.54 -17.97
CA ASN A 300 2.06 11.71 -17.68
C ASN A 300 2.03 12.08 -16.18
N ALA A 301 2.64 11.25 -15.33
CA ALA A 301 2.69 11.42 -13.89
C ALA A 301 3.02 12.86 -13.49
N GLN A 302 2.33 13.40 -12.49
CA GLN A 302 2.42 14.82 -12.13
C GLN A 302 2.82 14.99 -10.67
N ALA A 303 3.42 16.15 -10.38
CA ALA A 303 3.47 16.69 -9.02
C ALA A 303 2.69 18.00 -8.99
N TRP A 304 1.81 18.12 -8.00
CA TRP A 304 0.96 19.26 -7.75
C TRP A 304 1.39 19.92 -6.45
N ARG A 305 1.45 21.25 -6.42
CA ARG A 305 1.83 22.04 -5.25
C ARG A 305 0.69 22.96 -4.82
N SER A 306 0.51 23.07 -3.51
CA SER A 306 -0.32 24.07 -2.84
C SER A 306 0.53 24.90 -1.89
N THR A 307 0.28 26.21 -1.83
CA THR A 307 0.94 27.14 -0.89
C THR A 307 -0.08 27.88 -0.01
N ASP A 308 -1.28 27.32 0.08
CA ASP A 308 -2.42 27.90 0.79
C ASP A 308 -3.13 26.83 1.64
N ALA A 309 -2.34 25.93 2.23
CA ALA A 309 -2.81 24.84 3.06
C ALA A 309 -3.80 23.93 2.33
N GLY A 310 -3.52 23.56 1.08
CA GLY A 310 -4.31 22.62 0.29
C GLY A 310 -5.62 23.16 -0.27
N GLU A 311 -5.84 24.49 -0.27
CA GLU A 311 -7.06 25.09 -0.82
C GLU A 311 -7.04 25.13 -2.35
N THR A 312 -5.90 25.49 -2.95
CA THR A 312 -5.70 25.49 -4.40
C THR A 312 -4.41 24.77 -4.79
N TRP A 313 -4.43 24.18 -5.99
CA TRP A 313 -3.36 23.31 -6.48
C TRP A 313 -2.91 23.71 -7.87
N THR A 314 -1.60 23.68 -8.10
CA THR A 314 -0.98 23.91 -9.42
C THR A 314 0.00 22.79 -9.73
N ALA A 315 -0.08 22.19 -10.92
CA ALA A 315 0.92 21.25 -11.38
C ALA A 315 2.28 21.96 -11.57
N THR A 316 3.31 21.49 -10.88
CA THR A 316 4.69 22.01 -10.95
C THR A 316 5.65 21.03 -11.62
N PHE A 317 5.20 19.81 -11.89
CA PHE A 317 5.87 18.79 -12.67
C PHE A 317 4.85 17.99 -13.50
N THR A 318 5.25 17.55 -14.69
CA THR A 318 4.51 16.61 -15.53
C THR A 318 5.52 15.82 -16.33
N ALA A 319 5.48 14.50 -16.21
CA ALA A 319 6.36 13.61 -16.95
C ALA A 319 6.15 13.80 -18.47
N ALA A 320 7.25 13.77 -19.23
CA ALA A 320 7.20 14.07 -20.66
C ALA A 320 6.49 12.97 -21.46
N ASN A 321 6.54 11.72 -20.97
CA ASN A 321 5.92 10.58 -21.62
C ASN A 321 4.62 10.17 -20.91
N SER A 322 3.61 9.75 -21.67
CA SER A 322 2.33 9.28 -21.14
C SER A 322 2.39 7.90 -20.50
N GLU A 323 3.41 7.10 -20.81
CA GLU A 323 3.66 5.79 -20.20
C GLU A 323 4.44 5.90 -18.88
N GLU A 324 4.95 7.08 -18.53
CA GLU A 324 5.41 7.40 -17.17
C GLU A 324 4.19 7.81 -16.36
N ASP A 325 3.63 6.88 -15.60
CA ASP A 325 2.33 7.04 -14.95
C ASP A 325 2.42 7.18 -13.44
N ARG A 326 3.40 6.55 -12.78
CA ARG A 326 3.61 6.67 -11.32
C ARG A 326 4.65 7.75 -11.00
N CYS A 327 4.41 8.52 -9.94
CA CYS A 327 5.35 9.47 -9.36
C CYS A 327 5.28 9.44 -7.84
N ASP A 328 6.43 9.31 -7.16
CA ASP A 328 6.55 9.34 -5.69
C ASP A 328 7.40 10.55 -5.25
N ILE A 329 7.25 10.99 -4.01
CA ILE A 329 7.87 12.23 -3.51
C ILE A 329 8.57 12.05 -2.17
N ALA A 330 9.66 12.81 -1.97
CA ALA A 330 10.24 12.99 -0.65
C ALA A 330 10.71 14.43 -0.43
N VAL A 331 10.50 14.92 0.79
CA VAL A 331 10.99 16.23 1.27
C VAL A 331 12.02 16.02 2.39
N THR A 332 12.71 17.09 2.79
CA THR A 332 13.69 17.01 3.88
C THR A 332 13.71 18.26 4.76
N SER A 333 13.84 18.04 6.06
CA SER A 333 14.07 19.09 7.06
C SER A 333 15.48 19.67 7.01
N ALA A 334 16.44 18.98 6.38
CA ALA A 334 17.80 19.49 6.21
C ALA A 334 17.81 20.75 5.35
N ASN A 335 16.96 20.79 4.33
CA ASN A 335 16.79 21.93 3.44
C ASN A 335 15.41 21.89 2.78
N SER A 336 14.46 22.70 3.25
CA SER A 336 13.08 22.71 2.74
C SER A 336 12.94 23.17 1.28
N ASN A 337 14.01 23.66 0.66
CA ASN A 337 14.03 23.89 -0.78
C ASN A 337 14.22 22.61 -1.60
N TYR A 338 14.74 21.54 -1.00
CA TYR A 338 15.01 20.27 -1.65
C TYR A 338 13.78 19.38 -1.58
N VAL A 339 13.30 19.00 -2.76
CA VAL A 339 12.21 18.05 -2.96
C VAL A 339 12.63 17.10 -4.06
N TYR A 340 12.49 15.80 -3.83
CA TYR A 340 12.80 14.76 -4.80
C TYR A 340 11.53 14.15 -5.34
N LEU A 341 11.52 13.86 -6.65
CA LEU A 341 10.50 13.06 -7.30
C LEU A 341 11.17 11.87 -7.98
N ILE A 342 10.53 10.72 -7.97
CA ILE A 342 10.91 9.56 -8.78
C ILE A 342 9.72 9.10 -9.60
N THR A 343 9.91 8.86 -10.89
CA THR A 343 8.85 8.35 -11.78
C THR A 343 9.07 6.90 -12.14
N ALA A 344 7.99 6.19 -12.46
CA ALA A 344 8.02 4.84 -13.02
C ALA A 344 7.15 4.77 -14.29
N TRP A 345 7.49 3.82 -15.16
CA TRP A 345 6.71 3.49 -16.34
C TRP A 345 5.66 2.43 -16.01
N ASP A 346 4.56 2.38 -16.77
CA ASP A 346 3.51 1.34 -16.70
C ASP A 346 4.11 -0.08 -16.81
N GLY A 347 5.23 -0.23 -17.54
CA GLY A 347 6.01 -1.48 -17.62
C GLY A 347 6.87 -1.82 -16.40
N GLY A 348 6.80 -1.02 -15.33
CA GLY A 348 7.49 -1.20 -14.05
C GLY A 348 8.95 -0.74 -14.00
N ALA A 349 9.51 -0.23 -15.09
CA ALA A 349 10.88 0.30 -15.08
C ALA A 349 10.92 1.74 -14.57
N ILE A 350 12.06 2.16 -14.03
CA ILE A 350 12.28 3.55 -13.63
C ILE A 350 12.09 4.52 -14.81
N GLY A 351 11.46 5.66 -14.54
CA GLY A 351 11.45 6.82 -15.41
C GLY A 351 12.71 7.65 -15.22
N SER A 352 12.70 8.55 -14.24
CA SER A 352 13.84 9.37 -13.85
C SER A 352 13.68 9.84 -12.40
N ILE A 353 14.76 10.38 -11.83
CA ILE A 353 14.70 11.12 -10.55
C ILE A 353 14.93 12.60 -10.85
N TYR A 354 14.04 13.41 -10.28
CA TYR A 354 14.06 14.86 -10.39
C TYR A 354 14.27 15.48 -9.01
N ARG A 355 14.90 16.65 -9.00
CA ARG A 355 15.14 17.43 -7.79
C ARG A 355 14.69 18.87 -7.98
N SER A 356 13.99 19.39 -6.99
CA SER A 356 13.75 20.81 -6.80
C SER A 356 14.80 21.40 -5.87
N THR A 357 15.15 22.66 -6.09
CA THR A 357 15.93 23.49 -5.14
C THR A 357 15.20 24.79 -4.82
N ASN A 358 13.87 24.80 -4.97
CA ASN A 358 12.99 25.93 -4.71
C ASN A 358 11.65 25.49 -4.11
N GLY A 359 11.67 24.47 -3.26
CA GLY A 359 10.53 24.01 -2.47
C GLY A 359 9.44 23.36 -3.31
N GLY A 360 9.82 22.72 -4.43
CA GLY A 360 8.92 22.03 -5.36
C GLY A 360 8.20 22.94 -6.36
N ALA A 361 8.60 24.21 -6.49
CA ALA A 361 8.03 25.11 -7.50
C ALA A 361 8.44 24.72 -8.94
N SER A 362 9.62 24.11 -9.09
CA SER A 362 10.09 23.51 -10.34
C SER A 362 11.11 22.40 -10.07
N PHE A 363 11.28 21.49 -11.03
CA PHE A 363 12.15 20.33 -10.91
C PHE A 363 13.14 20.23 -12.07
N SER A 364 14.31 19.65 -11.81
CA SER A 364 15.33 19.32 -12.81
C SER A 364 15.75 17.87 -12.66
N GLU A 365 15.96 17.18 -13.77
CA GLU A 365 16.42 15.78 -13.74
C GLU A 365 17.84 15.69 -13.16
N VAL A 366 18.04 14.73 -12.25
CA VAL A 366 19.33 14.43 -11.62
C VAL A 366 19.77 12.98 -11.87
N TYR A 367 18.81 12.10 -12.17
CA TYR A 367 19.04 10.73 -12.59
C TYR A 367 18.22 10.42 -13.84
N ASP A 368 18.92 10.19 -14.96
CA ASP A 368 18.31 9.77 -16.23
C ASP A 368 18.13 8.26 -16.24
N GLY A 369 16.90 7.79 -16.00
CA GLY A 369 16.60 6.36 -16.00
C GLY A 369 16.58 5.71 -17.39
N ALA A 370 16.69 6.48 -18.48
CA ALA A 370 16.87 5.93 -19.81
C ALA A 370 18.32 5.50 -20.10
N THR A 371 19.30 6.12 -19.43
CA THR A 371 20.73 5.83 -19.66
C THR A 371 21.43 5.17 -18.47
N LYS A 372 20.86 5.26 -17.27
CA LYS A 372 21.40 4.64 -16.06
C LYS A 372 20.65 3.36 -15.70
N ASN A 373 21.13 2.69 -14.65
CA ASN A 373 20.57 1.43 -14.18
C ASN A 373 19.13 1.61 -13.69
N ASN A 374 18.31 0.58 -13.88
CA ASN A 374 16.96 0.53 -13.36
C ASN A 374 16.99 0.20 -11.86
N LEU A 375 16.57 1.15 -11.04
CA LEU A 375 16.53 1.00 -9.59
C LEU A 375 15.33 0.15 -9.10
N PHE A 376 14.39 -0.19 -9.98
CA PHE A 376 13.26 -1.08 -9.69
C PHE A 376 13.46 -2.50 -10.23
N GLY A 377 14.69 -2.83 -10.65
CA GLY A 377 15.05 -4.12 -11.20
C GLY A 377 15.62 -5.08 -10.15
N TRP A 378 15.82 -6.32 -10.57
CA TRP A 378 16.28 -7.43 -9.73
C TRP A 378 17.77 -7.41 -9.39
N ASN A 379 18.60 -6.71 -10.18
CA ASN A 379 20.06 -6.62 -10.00
C ASN A 379 20.66 -5.30 -10.54
N GLU A 380 21.92 -5.03 -10.19
CA GLU A 380 22.64 -3.78 -10.50
C GLU A 380 22.82 -3.49 -12.00
N THR A 381 22.77 -4.50 -12.85
CA THR A 381 22.98 -4.32 -14.30
C THR A 381 21.68 -4.13 -15.06
N ASN A 382 20.53 -4.22 -14.38
CA ASN A 382 19.24 -4.01 -15.03
C ASN A 382 19.18 -2.62 -15.63
N THR A 383 18.68 -2.60 -16.84
CA THR A 383 18.39 -1.41 -17.62
C THR A 383 16.89 -1.25 -17.71
N ARG A 384 16.45 -0.10 -18.20
CA ARG A 384 15.03 0.17 -18.40
C ARG A 384 14.30 -0.85 -19.29
N SER A 385 15.00 -1.49 -20.24
CA SER A 385 14.38 -2.50 -21.12
C SER A 385 14.06 -3.81 -20.43
N ASP A 386 14.59 -4.04 -19.23
CA ASP A 386 14.35 -5.27 -18.48
C ASP A 386 13.02 -5.25 -17.72
N GLY A 387 12.31 -4.12 -17.69
CA GLY A 387 11.14 -3.93 -16.84
C GLY A 387 11.54 -3.79 -15.37
N GLY A 388 10.59 -3.90 -14.45
CA GLY A 388 10.81 -3.84 -13.01
C GLY A 388 9.47 -3.87 -12.26
N GLN A 389 9.49 -3.53 -10.98
CA GLN A 389 8.27 -3.50 -10.16
C GLN A 389 7.80 -2.08 -9.80
N GLY A 390 8.25 -1.04 -10.50
CA GLY A 390 7.84 0.35 -10.26
C GLY A 390 6.33 0.67 -10.43
N PHE A 391 5.50 -0.29 -10.83
CA PHE A 391 4.04 -0.18 -10.76
C PHE A 391 3.49 -0.51 -9.35
N TYR A 392 4.27 -1.21 -8.52
CA TYR A 392 3.90 -1.83 -7.25
C TYR A 392 4.67 -1.21 -6.07
N ASP A 393 6.01 -1.33 -6.07
CA ASP A 393 6.91 -0.99 -4.96
C ASP A 393 7.84 0.17 -5.35
N VAL A 394 7.40 1.39 -5.08
CA VAL A 394 8.26 2.57 -5.22
C VAL A 394 8.41 3.21 -3.87
N THR A 395 9.65 3.24 -3.41
CA THR A 395 10.03 3.91 -2.17
C THR A 395 11.02 5.03 -2.46
N LEU A 396 10.76 6.22 -1.92
CA LEU A 396 11.67 7.35 -1.95
C LEU A 396 11.74 7.99 -0.55
N ALA A 397 12.94 8.15 -0.01
CA ALA A 397 13.14 8.85 1.26
C ALA A 397 14.41 9.72 1.21
N VAL A 398 14.41 10.82 1.95
CA VAL A 398 15.56 11.74 2.03
C VAL A 398 15.89 11.96 3.48
N SER A 399 17.19 11.94 3.81
CA SER A 399 17.68 12.17 5.16
C SER A 399 17.14 13.49 5.73
N SER A 400 16.69 13.42 6.98
CA SER A 400 16.22 14.57 7.75
C SER A 400 17.35 15.54 8.11
N SER A 401 18.60 15.09 8.04
CA SER A 401 19.80 15.86 8.44
C SER A 401 20.74 16.23 7.28
N ASN A 402 20.59 15.61 6.11
CA ASN A 402 21.42 15.87 4.93
C ASN A 402 20.60 15.71 3.64
N GLU A 403 20.35 16.82 2.95
CA GLU A 403 19.52 16.84 1.74
C GLU A 403 20.09 16.06 0.54
N ASN A 404 21.36 15.62 0.62
CA ASN A 404 22.02 14.85 -0.44
C ASN A 404 22.00 13.34 -0.20
N VAL A 405 21.52 12.88 0.97
CA VAL A 405 21.36 11.45 1.27
C VAL A 405 19.95 11.03 0.88
N VAL A 406 19.82 10.24 -0.18
CA VAL A 406 18.54 9.85 -0.79
C VAL A 406 18.48 8.33 -0.91
N TYR A 407 17.44 7.73 -0.35
CA TYR A 407 17.16 6.30 -0.41
C TYR A 407 16.07 6.03 -1.45
N VAL A 408 16.27 4.98 -2.24
CA VAL A 408 15.31 4.49 -3.23
C VAL A 408 15.16 2.99 -3.05
N GLY A 409 13.92 2.53 -2.98
CA GLY A 409 13.57 1.10 -2.93
C GLY A 409 12.68 0.67 -4.10
N GLY A 410 12.82 -0.60 -4.46
CA GLY A 410 11.93 -1.40 -5.31
C GLY A 410 12.14 -2.87 -4.90
N VAL A 411 12.55 -3.75 -5.82
CA VAL A 411 12.99 -5.12 -5.46
C VAL A 411 14.20 -5.12 -4.52
N ASN A 412 15.15 -4.19 -4.78
CA ASN A 412 16.32 -3.95 -3.95
C ASN A 412 16.29 -2.49 -3.50
N ALA A 413 17.12 -2.14 -2.51
CA ALA A 413 17.31 -0.76 -2.13
C ALA A 413 18.69 -0.18 -2.45
N TYR A 414 18.68 1.12 -2.72
CA TYR A 414 19.83 1.89 -3.12
C TYR A 414 19.89 3.20 -2.33
N ILE A 415 21.11 3.66 -2.06
CA ILE A 415 21.36 4.94 -1.41
C ILE A 415 22.27 5.80 -2.28
N SER A 416 21.96 7.09 -2.33
CA SER A 416 22.79 8.15 -2.88
C SER A 416 23.26 9.05 -1.76
N THR A 417 24.51 9.51 -1.82
CA THR A 417 25.06 10.54 -0.91
C THR A 417 25.44 11.82 -1.64
N ASN A 418 25.02 11.94 -2.90
CA ASN A 418 25.34 13.05 -3.79
C ASN A 418 24.10 13.66 -4.46
N GLY A 419 22.98 13.61 -3.74
CA GLY A 419 21.73 14.23 -4.16
C GLY A 419 21.10 13.55 -5.37
N ALA A 420 21.08 12.21 -5.35
CA ALA A 420 20.50 11.32 -6.36
C ALA A 420 21.18 11.36 -7.75
N SER A 421 22.41 11.86 -7.86
CA SER A 421 23.13 11.82 -9.15
C SER A 421 23.71 10.44 -9.48
N SER A 422 24.00 9.63 -8.47
CA SER A 422 24.34 8.20 -8.60
C SER A 422 23.94 7.44 -7.35
N PHE A 423 23.79 6.13 -7.49
CA PHE A 423 23.34 5.22 -6.44
C PHE A 423 24.28 4.03 -6.29
N VAL A 424 24.35 3.50 -5.08
CA VAL A 424 24.97 2.20 -4.75
C VAL A 424 23.95 1.38 -3.95
N PHE A 425 24.11 0.06 -3.89
CA PHE A 425 23.25 -0.76 -3.03
C PHE A 425 23.31 -0.30 -1.58
N SER A 426 22.15 -0.24 -0.95
CA SER A 426 22.00 -0.09 0.50
C SER A 426 21.77 -1.45 1.17
N ASN A 427 20.94 -2.28 0.55
CA ASN A 427 20.65 -3.67 0.89
C ASN A 427 20.24 -4.41 -0.40
N ARG A 428 20.00 -5.72 -0.30
CA ARG A 428 19.57 -6.57 -1.42
C ARG A 428 18.81 -7.81 -0.94
N TRP A 429 17.91 -8.33 -1.78
CA TRP A 429 17.11 -9.51 -1.43
C TRP A 429 17.82 -10.85 -1.62
N ASP A 430 18.74 -10.95 -2.59
CA ASP A 430 19.42 -12.21 -2.94
C ASP A 430 20.89 -12.18 -2.50
N PRO A 431 21.28 -12.70 -1.32
CA PRO A 431 22.67 -12.71 -0.87
C PRO A 431 23.60 -13.54 -1.80
N ALA A 432 23.07 -14.50 -2.56
CA ALA A 432 23.84 -15.43 -3.39
C ALA A 432 24.44 -14.79 -4.64
N ALA A 433 23.92 -13.65 -5.12
CA ALA A 433 24.51 -12.90 -6.22
C ALA A 433 25.84 -12.17 -5.86
N GLY A 434 26.29 -12.24 -4.61
CA GLY A 434 27.58 -11.68 -4.14
C GLY A 434 27.55 -10.17 -3.87
N GLY A 435 28.54 -9.67 -3.14
CA GLY A 435 28.64 -8.24 -2.76
C GLY A 435 28.89 -8.06 -1.27
N THR A 436 28.77 -6.82 -0.78
CA THR A 436 28.92 -6.50 0.66
C THR A 436 27.67 -5.91 1.31
N ALA A 437 26.63 -5.59 0.52
CA ALA A 437 25.38 -5.08 1.06
C ALA A 437 24.63 -6.19 1.79
N ASP A 438 24.08 -5.87 2.95
CA ASP A 438 23.30 -6.78 3.78
C ASP A 438 22.05 -7.29 3.05
N GLU A 439 21.64 -8.50 3.45
CA GLU A 439 20.38 -9.08 3.06
C GLU A 439 19.23 -8.36 3.77
N VAL A 440 18.24 -7.91 3.00
CA VAL A 440 16.95 -7.41 3.49
C VAL A 440 15.91 -7.92 2.53
N HIS A 441 14.74 -8.32 3.04
CA HIS A 441 13.65 -8.84 2.22
C HIS A 441 13.32 -7.90 1.05
N ALA A 442 13.00 -8.50 -0.09
CA ALA A 442 12.59 -7.80 -1.31
C ALA A 442 11.33 -6.94 -1.10
N ASP A 443 11.07 -6.13 -2.11
CA ASP A 443 9.84 -5.37 -2.33
C ASP A 443 9.62 -4.29 -1.26
N HIS A 444 10.31 -3.17 -1.44
CA HIS A 444 10.32 -2.04 -0.53
C HIS A 444 9.15 -1.08 -0.80
N HIS A 445 8.20 -1.01 0.13
CA HIS A 445 6.94 -0.26 0.02
C HIS A 445 6.97 1.13 0.64
N ASN A 446 7.85 1.38 1.61
CA ASN A 446 8.06 2.70 2.18
C ASN A 446 9.39 2.79 2.94
N ALA A 447 9.90 4.00 3.11
CA ALA A 447 11.03 4.22 4.01
C ALA A 447 10.94 5.60 4.65
N TYR A 448 11.50 5.69 5.86
CA TYR A 448 11.44 6.90 6.65
C TYR A 448 12.78 7.14 7.35
N PHE A 449 13.35 8.32 7.15
CA PHE A 449 14.35 8.83 8.05
C PHE A 449 13.64 9.43 9.27
N ARG A 450 13.83 8.81 10.44
CA ARG A 450 13.20 9.29 11.67
C ARG A 450 13.73 10.69 12.00
N PRO A 451 12.87 11.72 12.15
CA PRO A 451 13.33 13.10 12.27
C PRO A 451 14.23 13.42 13.48
N SER A 452 14.15 12.62 14.55
CA SER A 452 14.87 12.89 15.80
C SER A 452 16.34 12.47 15.77
N ASP A 453 16.70 11.45 14.98
CA ASP A 453 18.05 10.90 14.95
C ASP A 453 18.53 10.42 13.57
N ASP A 454 17.72 10.60 12.53
CA ASP A 454 18.05 10.26 11.15
C ASP A 454 18.32 8.75 10.92
N ARG A 455 17.81 7.90 11.81
CA ARG A 455 17.74 6.45 11.58
C ARG A 455 16.81 6.17 10.41
N LEU A 456 17.25 5.36 9.45
CA LEU A 456 16.43 4.94 8.32
C LEU A 456 15.67 3.67 8.68
N PHE A 457 14.34 3.71 8.54
CA PHE A 457 13.45 2.56 8.61
C PHE A 457 12.99 2.18 7.20
N ASP A 458 12.90 0.90 6.93
CA ASP A 458 12.49 0.32 5.65
C ASP A 458 11.34 -0.66 5.86
N CYS A 459 10.23 -0.41 5.17
CA CYS A 459 9.01 -1.21 5.20
C CYS A 459 8.93 -2.02 3.90
N ASN A 460 8.91 -3.34 4.01
CA ASN A 460 8.95 -4.24 2.85
C ASN A 460 8.03 -5.46 3.07
N ASP A 461 8.03 -6.39 2.11
CA ASP A 461 7.17 -7.58 2.13
C ASP A 461 7.53 -8.61 3.22
N GLY A 462 8.73 -8.47 3.80
CA GLY A 462 9.19 -9.28 4.92
C GLY A 462 8.87 -8.68 6.28
N GLY A 463 8.75 -7.35 6.37
CA GLY A 463 8.45 -6.68 7.62
C GLY A 463 9.04 -5.28 7.74
N LEU A 464 9.70 -5.02 8.87
CA LEU A 464 10.30 -3.74 9.22
C LEU A 464 11.77 -3.90 9.60
N TYR A 465 12.62 -3.19 8.88
CA TYR A 465 14.06 -3.14 9.11
C TYR A 465 14.50 -1.71 9.43
N TYR A 466 15.65 -1.55 10.11
CA TYR A 466 16.28 -0.25 10.24
C TYR A 466 17.81 -0.29 10.07
N THR A 467 18.39 0.86 9.76
CA THR A 467 19.83 1.08 9.81
C THR A 467 20.18 2.44 10.42
N ASP A 468 21.22 2.47 11.26
CA ASP A 468 21.78 3.69 11.84
C ASP A 468 22.88 4.32 10.95
N ASN A 469 23.26 3.66 9.86
CA ASN A 469 24.40 4.08 9.02
C ASN A 469 24.12 4.02 7.51
N ALA A 470 22.88 4.32 7.10
CA ALA A 470 22.41 4.32 5.70
C ALA A 470 23.39 4.97 4.70
N GLY A 471 24.02 6.09 5.07
CA GLY A 471 24.99 6.81 4.23
C GLY A 471 26.27 6.02 3.88
N SER A 472 26.47 4.84 4.47
CA SER A 472 27.63 3.97 4.21
C SER A 472 27.51 3.16 2.92
N GLY A 473 26.40 3.26 2.18
CA GLY A 473 26.20 2.47 0.97
C GLY A 473 26.10 0.99 1.28
N SER A 474 26.83 0.18 0.53
CA SER A 474 26.86 -1.28 0.67
C SER A 474 27.60 -1.77 1.92
N GLY A 475 27.87 -0.89 2.89
CA GLY A 475 28.32 -1.23 4.25
C GLY A 475 27.37 -0.73 5.33
N ALA A 476 26.14 -0.35 4.96
CA ALA A 476 25.05 -0.15 5.91
C ALA A 476 24.74 -1.47 6.61
N ASN A 477 24.55 -1.43 7.92
CA ASN A 477 24.15 -2.61 8.70
C ASN A 477 22.64 -2.52 8.94
N TRP A 478 21.91 -3.54 8.53
CA TRP A 478 20.45 -3.60 8.68
C TRP A 478 20.06 -4.51 9.84
N VAL A 479 19.04 -4.07 10.58
CA VAL A 479 18.49 -4.78 11.73
C VAL A 479 17.02 -5.03 11.49
N ASP A 480 16.64 -6.30 11.45
CA ASP A 480 15.25 -6.73 11.44
C ASP A 480 14.62 -6.55 12.85
N ILE A 481 13.45 -5.92 12.91
CA ILE A 481 12.66 -5.72 14.14
C ILE A 481 11.21 -6.19 13.96
N THR A 482 11.01 -7.16 13.08
CA THR A 482 9.69 -7.68 12.72
C THR A 482 9.14 -8.67 13.74
N ASP A 483 10.02 -9.30 14.53
CA ASP A 483 9.67 -10.29 15.56
C ASP A 483 8.50 -9.81 16.45
N GLY A 484 7.42 -10.60 16.49
CA GLY A 484 6.15 -10.30 17.19
C GLY A 484 5.05 -9.68 16.32
N LEU A 485 5.33 -9.24 15.09
CA LEU A 485 4.31 -8.81 14.12
C LEU A 485 3.63 -10.03 13.49
N ILE A 486 2.29 -9.97 13.36
CA ILE A 486 1.49 -11.05 12.77
C ILE A 486 0.73 -10.51 11.57
N THR A 487 1.47 -10.25 10.50
CA THR A 487 0.99 -9.50 9.32
C THR A 487 0.86 -10.36 8.07
N GLY A 488 1.26 -11.63 8.13
CA GLY A 488 1.33 -12.55 7.01
C GLY A 488 -0.01 -12.77 6.32
N GLN A 489 -0.03 -12.60 5.00
CA GLN A 489 -1.21 -12.82 4.17
C GLN A 489 -1.25 -14.29 3.73
N VAL A 490 -2.11 -15.08 4.38
CA VAL A 490 -2.26 -16.51 4.09
C VAL A 490 -3.20 -16.72 2.90
N TYR A 491 -2.69 -17.34 1.83
CA TYR A 491 -3.47 -17.67 0.64
C TYR A 491 -4.31 -18.95 0.79
N ASP A 492 -3.74 -19.98 1.41
CA ASP A 492 -4.45 -21.25 1.65
C ASP A 492 -3.89 -21.97 2.88
N ILE A 493 -4.72 -22.81 3.50
CA ILE A 493 -4.38 -23.56 4.71
C ILE A 493 -4.74 -25.04 4.50
N GLY A 494 -3.74 -25.90 4.64
CA GLY A 494 -3.89 -27.34 4.77
C GLY A 494 -3.83 -27.78 6.23
N VAL A 495 -4.76 -28.63 6.65
CA VAL A 495 -4.76 -29.23 7.99
C VAL A 495 -4.60 -30.75 7.89
N SER A 496 -3.77 -31.33 8.74
CA SER A 496 -3.61 -32.79 8.78
C SER A 496 -4.90 -33.47 9.22
N GLN A 497 -5.23 -34.59 8.56
CA GLN A 497 -6.41 -35.41 8.92
C GLN A 497 -6.11 -36.41 10.04
N THR A 498 -4.84 -36.65 10.33
CA THR A 498 -4.39 -37.70 11.25
C THR A 498 -3.58 -37.18 12.43
N GLU A 499 -3.00 -35.98 12.31
CA GLU A 499 -2.12 -35.39 13.32
C GLU A 499 -2.71 -34.05 13.78
N ALA A 500 -3.08 -33.98 15.06
CA ALA A 500 -3.70 -32.80 15.60
C ALA A 500 -2.68 -31.67 15.74
N GLY A 501 -3.01 -30.49 15.21
CA GLY A 501 -2.16 -29.30 15.32
C GLY A 501 -1.09 -29.16 14.24
N SER A 502 -1.00 -30.12 13.30
CA SER A 502 -0.18 -30.03 12.11
C SER A 502 -0.88 -29.26 11.00
N ILE A 503 -0.31 -28.13 10.61
CA ILE A 503 -0.87 -27.16 9.66
C ILE A 503 0.20 -26.83 8.62
N VAL A 504 -0.18 -26.68 7.36
CA VAL A 504 0.63 -26.03 6.34
C VAL A 504 -0.12 -24.83 5.82
N ALA A 505 0.56 -23.72 5.57
CA ALA A 505 -0.04 -22.52 5.01
C ALA A 505 0.92 -21.89 4.01
N GLY A 506 0.34 -21.34 2.93
CA GLY A 506 1.06 -20.54 1.96
C GLY A 506 0.92 -19.07 2.29
N PHE A 507 2.05 -18.39 2.52
CA PHE A 507 2.10 -16.95 2.81
C PHE A 507 2.55 -16.22 1.56
N GLN A 508 1.86 -15.11 1.26
CA GLN A 508 2.28 -14.16 0.25
C GLN A 508 3.72 -13.71 0.51
N ASP A 509 4.56 -13.75 -0.52
CA ASP A 509 5.96 -13.28 -0.57
C ASP A 509 6.92 -13.92 0.47
N ASN A 510 6.39 -14.73 1.39
CA ASN A 510 7.09 -15.27 2.55
C ASN A 510 7.11 -16.81 2.58
N GLY A 511 6.65 -17.46 1.50
CA GLY A 511 6.76 -18.91 1.31
C GLY A 511 5.66 -19.75 1.97
N GLY A 512 5.80 -21.07 1.78
CA GLY A 512 5.02 -22.07 2.47
C GLY A 512 5.65 -22.41 3.81
N LYS A 513 4.85 -22.34 4.87
CA LYS A 513 5.26 -22.66 6.24
C LYS A 513 4.45 -23.83 6.80
N TYR A 514 5.11 -24.66 7.60
CA TYR A 514 4.52 -25.77 8.34
C TYR A 514 4.53 -25.46 9.83
N ARG A 515 3.51 -25.89 10.56
CA ARG A 515 3.45 -25.77 12.01
C ARG A 515 3.02 -27.11 12.60
N ASP A 516 3.71 -27.55 13.65
CA ASP A 516 3.39 -28.76 14.40
C ASP A 516 3.35 -28.49 15.91
N ILE A 517 2.15 -28.64 16.49
CA ILE A 517 1.95 -28.37 17.92
C ILE A 517 2.74 -29.32 18.85
N SER A 518 3.25 -30.43 18.33
CA SER A 518 4.06 -31.38 19.11
C SER A 518 5.51 -30.96 19.27
N THR A 519 6.02 -30.08 18.39
CA THR A 519 7.39 -29.53 18.45
C THR A 519 7.39 -28.13 19.05
N SER A 520 6.46 -27.27 18.65
CA SER A 520 6.23 -25.96 19.27
C SER A 520 4.74 -25.56 19.23
N ALA A 521 4.29 -24.88 20.29
CA ALA A 521 2.90 -24.45 20.37
C ALA A 521 2.57 -23.26 19.44
N THR A 522 3.58 -22.57 18.93
CA THR A 522 3.45 -21.25 18.31
C THR A 522 4.24 -21.14 17.00
N ASP A 523 5.35 -21.87 16.90
CA ASP A 523 6.33 -21.63 15.85
C ASP A 523 5.89 -22.23 14.52
N TRP A 524 6.14 -21.48 13.46
CA TRP A 524 6.08 -21.97 12.08
C TRP A 524 7.48 -22.42 11.68
N GLU A 525 7.58 -23.23 10.64
CA GLU A 525 8.85 -23.64 10.05
C GLU A 525 8.72 -23.42 8.54
N GLN A 526 9.63 -22.62 7.97
CA GLN A 526 9.74 -22.48 6.52
C GLN A 526 9.96 -23.85 5.86
N ILE A 527 9.11 -24.23 4.89
CA ILE A 527 9.27 -25.49 4.14
C ILE A 527 9.47 -25.27 2.64
N ARG A 528 9.16 -24.07 2.13
CA ARG A 528 9.31 -23.72 0.72
C ARG A 528 9.28 -22.20 0.53
N GLU A 529 10.07 -21.67 -0.38
CA GLU A 529 10.02 -20.26 -0.78
C GLU A 529 8.93 -19.93 -1.83
N GLY A 530 8.70 -18.64 -2.05
CA GLY A 530 7.85 -18.06 -3.09
C GLY A 530 6.47 -17.63 -2.59
N ASP A 531 5.57 -17.32 -3.52
CA ASP A 531 4.24 -16.79 -3.19
C ASP A 531 3.23 -17.91 -2.86
N GLY A 532 3.34 -18.47 -1.65
CA GLY A 532 2.35 -19.38 -1.06
C GLY A 532 2.30 -20.82 -1.57
#